data_AF-A0A2V7QSG8-F1
#
_entry.id   AF-A0A2V7QSG8-F1
#
_cell.length_a   1.000
_cell.length_b   1.000
_cell.length_c   1.000
_cell.angle_alpha   90.00
_cell.angle_beta   90.00
_cell.angle_gamma   90.00
#
_symmetry.space_group_name_H-M   'P 1'
#
loop_
_entity.id
_entity.type
_entity.pdbx_description
1 polymer ?
#
loop_
_entity_poly.entity_id
_entity_poly.type
_entity_poly.pdbx_seq_one_letter_code
_entity_poly.pdbx_strand_id
1 'polypeptide(L)'
;MSITYTISPEERLIKAYAKGIIRASDLHPFLDTLLADPGLVPGLRGLYDARFAEPDITILQLAEVAGKVRQLINRGVGRIAIVAQSQATYRVSKTFMVLARALGIDVDVFWELEEAESFLAEENGESRTGEKPLPH
;
A
#
# COMPACT_ATOMS: atom_id res chain seq x y z
N MET A 1 5.72 2.36 -19.15
CA MET A 1 5.78 2.37 -17.67
C MET A 1 4.52 3.03 -17.15
N SER A 2 3.67 2.24 -16.50
CA SER A 2 2.35 2.62 -16.00
C SER A 2 2.34 3.01 -14.53
N ILE A 3 3.46 2.82 -13.81
CA ILE A 3 3.59 3.14 -12.39
C ILE A 3 4.78 4.08 -12.18
N THR A 4 4.56 5.18 -11.45
CA THR A 4 5.58 6.11 -10.97
C THR A 4 5.44 6.31 -9.47
N TYR A 5 6.48 6.75 -8.77
CA TYR A 5 6.36 7.07 -7.35
C TYR A 5 7.19 8.28 -6.96
N THR A 6 6.84 8.85 -5.81
CA THR A 6 7.64 9.81 -5.07
C THR A 6 7.75 9.36 -3.61
N ILE A 7 8.85 9.75 -2.95
CA ILE A 7 9.02 9.60 -1.51
C ILE A 7 9.11 11.00 -0.92
N SER A 8 8.23 11.29 0.04
CA SER A 8 8.26 12.52 0.84
C SER A 8 8.74 12.18 2.25
N PRO A 9 9.99 12.50 2.61
CA PRO A 9 10.50 12.29 3.97
C PRO A 9 9.73 13.10 5.01
N GLU A 10 9.31 14.31 4.66
CA GLU A 10 8.57 15.22 5.55
C GLU A 10 7.18 14.66 5.89
N GLU A 11 6.45 14.17 4.89
CA GLU A 11 5.15 13.52 5.09
C GLU A 11 5.28 12.07 5.57
N ARG A 12 6.50 11.53 5.63
CA ARG A 12 6.77 10.10 5.85
C ARG A 12 5.90 9.19 4.96
N LEU A 13 5.89 9.49 3.66
CA LEU A 13 4.94 8.91 2.73
C LEU A 13 5.57 8.58 1.38
N ILE A 14 5.32 7.36 0.91
CA ILE A 14 5.57 6.92 -0.45
C ILE A 14 4.25 7.09 -1.21
N LYS A 15 4.23 7.90 -2.26
CA LYS A 15 3.05 8.05 -3.16
C LYS A 15 3.38 7.39 -4.48
N ALA A 16 2.77 6.25 -4.75
CA ALA A 16 2.85 5.56 -6.03
C ALA A 16 1.56 5.82 -6.82
N TYR A 17 1.71 6.15 -8.10
CA TYR A 17 0.63 6.46 -9.02
C TYR A 17 0.67 5.49 -10.20
N ALA A 18 -0.46 4.83 -10.46
CA ALA A 18 -0.64 3.84 -11.49
C ALA A 18 -1.70 4.28 -12.51
N LYS A 19 -1.40 4.13 -13.80
CA LYS A 19 -2.30 4.46 -14.91
C LYS A 19 -2.26 3.44 -16.05
N GLY A 20 -3.40 3.20 -16.68
CA GLY A 20 -3.52 2.22 -17.77
C GLY A 20 -3.53 0.78 -17.26
N ILE A 21 -3.19 -0.17 -18.13
CA ILE A 21 -3.21 -1.59 -17.77
C ILE A 21 -2.02 -1.91 -16.86
N ILE A 22 -2.29 -2.49 -15.70
CA ILE A 22 -1.29 -2.90 -14.70
C ILE A 22 -1.16 -4.41 -14.68
N ARG A 23 0.04 -4.90 -14.98
CA ARG A 23 0.40 -6.32 -14.93
C ARG A 23 1.39 -6.60 -13.80
N ALA A 24 1.54 -7.88 -13.46
CA ALA A 24 2.58 -8.32 -12.54
C ALA A 24 4.00 -7.92 -13.01
N SER A 25 4.23 -7.94 -14.32
CA SER A 25 5.49 -7.50 -14.94
C SER A 25 5.76 -6.00 -14.77
N ASP A 26 4.76 -5.18 -14.46
CA ASP A 26 4.93 -3.76 -14.14
C ASP A 26 5.20 -3.55 -12.64
N LEU A 27 4.55 -4.36 -11.79
CA LEU A 27 4.68 -4.27 -10.33
C LEU A 27 6.04 -4.77 -9.83
N HIS A 28 6.58 -5.85 -10.39
CA HIS A 28 7.86 -6.39 -9.93
C HIS A 28 9.02 -5.39 -10.10
N PRO A 29 9.28 -4.81 -11.29
CA PRO A 29 10.35 -3.83 -11.44
C PRO A 29 10.11 -2.56 -10.62
N PHE A 30 8.85 -2.15 -10.45
CA PHE A 30 8.49 -1.02 -9.59
C PHE A 30 8.89 -1.28 -8.13
N LEU A 31 8.52 -2.44 -7.57
CA LEU A 31 8.87 -2.81 -6.20
C LEU A 31 10.38 -2.99 -6.04
N ASP A 32 11.06 -3.57 -7.03
CA ASP A 32 12.52 -3.73 -7.01
C ASP A 32 13.22 -2.36 -7.03
N THR A 33 12.70 -1.41 -7.81
CA THR A 33 13.22 -0.02 -7.84
C THR A 33 12.99 0.67 -6.50
N LEU A 34 11.78 0.57 -5.92
CA LEU A 34 11.46 1.15 -4.62
C LEU A 34 12.31 0.53 -3.49
N LEU A 35 12.55 -0.78 -3.53
CA LEU A 35 13.43 -1.49 -2.60
C LEU A 35 14.90 -1.11 -2.75
N ALA A 36 15.33 -0.60 -3.91
CA ALA A 36 16.68 -0.09 -4.11
C ALA A 36 16.80 1.41 -3.81
N ASP A 37 15.69 2.11 -3.62
CA ASP A 37 15.68 3.56 -3.40
C ASP A 37 16.31 3.91 -2.03
N PRO A 38 17.36 4.76 -1.98
CA PRO A 38 17.98 5.18 -0.73
C PRO A 38 17.05 6.04 0.14
N GLY A 39 16.02 6.65 -0.44
CA GLY A 39 14.98 7.39 0.28
C GLY A 39 14.00 6.47 1.03
N LEU A 40 13.99 5.16 0.76
CA LEU A 40 13.17 4.20 1.49
C LEU A 40 13.75 3.98 2.90
N VAL A 41 13.27 4.76 3.86
CA VAL A 41 13.67 4.68 5.27
C VAL A 41 12.55 4.08 6.13
N PRO A 42 12.87 3.52 7.31
CA PRO A 42 11.85 3.07 8.25
C PRO A 42 10.89 4.19 8.66
N GLY A 43 9.62 3.83 8.92
CA GLY A 43 8.56 4.75 9.36
C GLY A 43 7.79 5.43 8.23
N LEU A 44 8.09 5.10 6.96
CA LEU A 44 7.29 5.55 5.81
C LEU A 44 5.99 4.75 5.70
N ARG A 45 4.92 5.39 5.21
CA ARG A 45 3.67 4.74 4.83
C ARG A 45 3.53 4.69 3.31
N GLY A 46 2.66 3.84 2.79
CA GLY A 46 2.43 3.71 1.34
C GLY A 46 1.05 4.19 0.91
N LEU A 47 0.97 5.05 -0.09
CA LEU A 47 -0.24 5.33 -0.84
C LEU A 47 -0.06 4.85 -2.28
N TYR A 48 -0.92 3.94 -2.73
CA TYR A 48 -0.96 3.46 -4.12
C TYR A 48 -2.25 3.95 -4.79
N ASP A 49 -2.15 5.03 -5.55
CA ASP A 49 -3.23 5.59 -6.35
C ASP A 49 -3.35 4.84 -7.69
N ALA A 50 -4.37 3.99 -7.80
CA ALA A 50 -4.68 3.19 -8.98
C ALA A 50 -6.01 3.60 -9.61
N ARG A 51 -6.47 4.84 -9.38
CA ARG A 51 -7.77 5.33 -9.89
C ARG A 51 -7.88 5.27 -11.41
N PHE A 52 -6.76 5.47 -12.10
CA PHE A 52 -6.69 5.47 -13.57
C PHE A 52 -6.08 4.18 -14.13
N ALA A 53 -6.02 3.13 -13.31
CA ALA A 53 -5.46 1.84 -13.66
C ALA A 53 -6.54 0.78 -13.81
N GLU A 54 -6.29 -0.17 -14.70
CA GLU A 54 -7.08 -1.39 -14.86
C GLU A 54 -6.19 -2.63 -14.65
N PRO A 55 -6.61 -3.60 -13.84
CA PRO A 55 -5.78 -4.77 -13.54
C PRO A 55 -5.84 -5.80 -14.66
N ASP A 56 -4.67 -6.28 -15.06
CA ASP A 56 -4.47 -7.47 -15.89
C ASP A 56 -3.50 -8.39 -15.12
N ILE A 57 -4.02 -8.94 -14.02
CA ILE A 57 -3.23 -9.69 -13.04
C ILE A 57 -4.05 -10.83 -12.45
N THR A 58 -3.41 -11.99 -12.33
CA THR A 58 -4.01 -13.20 -11.74
C THR A 58 -3.81 -13.25 -10.23
N ILE A 59 -4.60 -14.09 -9.55
CA ILE A 59 -4.48 -14.28 -8.08
C ILE A 59 -3.09 -14.80 -7.69
N LEU A 60 -2.51 -15.71 -8.48
CA LEU A 60 -1.17 -16.24 -8.21
C LEU A 60 -0.11 -15.13 -8.26
N GLN A 61 -0.20 -14.25 -9.26
CA GLN A 61 0.67 -13.08 -9.37
C GLN A 61 0.45 -12.08 -8.24
N LEU A 62 -0.78 -11.89 -7.74
CA LEU A 62 -1.03 -11.06 -6.57
C LEU A 62 -0.34 -11.62 -5.31
N ALA A 63 -0.31 -12.94 -5.15
CA ALA A 63 0.38 -13.58 -4.03
C ALA A 63 1.91 -13.37 -4.12
N GLU A 64 2.49 -13.44 -5.32
CA GLU A 64 3.90 -13.11 -5.57
C GLU A 64 4.20 -11.65 -5.22
N VAL A 65 3.33 -10.73 -5.67
CA VAL A 65 3.44 -9.29 -5.35
C VAL A 65 3.35 -9.07 -3.84
N ALA A 66 2.44 -9.74 -3.12
CA ALA A 66 2.32 -9.64 -1.67
C ALA A 66 3.60 -10.09 -0.96
N GLY A 67 4.24 -11.16 -1.46
CA GLY A 67 5.54 -11.61 -0.98
C GLY A 67 6.65 -10.57 -1.14
N LYS A 68 6.65 -9.81 -2.23
CA LYS A 68 7.60 -8.69 -2.43
C LYS A 68 7.26 -7.48 -1.56
N VAL A 69 5.98 -7.12 -1.43
CA VAL A 69 5.56 -6.02 -0.55
C VAL A 69 5.94 -6.29 0.91
N ARG A 70 5.95 -7.55 1.35
CA ARG A 70 6.47 -7.93 2.68
C ARG A 70 7.93 -7.47 2.89
N GLN A 71 8.75 -7.39 1.84
CA GLN A 71 10.12 -6.88 1.96
C GLN A 71 10.15 -5.38 2.29
N LEU A 72 9.19 -4.59 1.77
CA LEU A 72 9.03 -3.19 2.14
C LEU A 72 8.68 -3.07 3.64
N ILE A 73 7.76 -3.93 4.12
CA ILE A 73 7.39 -3.96 5.54
C ILE A 73 8.58 -4.35 6.42
N ASN A 74 9.38 -5.33 6.00
CA ASN A 74 10.61 -5.70 6.71
C ASN A 74 11.65 -4.57 6.74
N ARG A 75 11.60 -3.63 5.78
CA ARG A 75 12.40 -2.39 5.79
C ARG A 75 11.79 -1.28 6.66
N GLY A 76 10.68 -1.53 7.32
CA GLY A 76 10.02 -0.60 8.23
C GLY A 76 8.97 0.29 7.57
N VAL A 77 8.49 -0.05 6.37
CA VAL A 77 7.26 0.57 5.84
C VAL A 77 6.08 0.14 6.72
N GLY A 78 5.29 1.10 7.18
CA GLY A 78 4.08 0.87 7.97
C GLY A 78 2.92 0.45 7.09
N ARG A 79 1.75 1.04 7.36
CA ARG A 79 0.52 0.71 6.62
C ARG A 79 0.52 1.21 5.16
N ILE A 80 -0.29 0.55 4.33
CA ILE A 80 -0.46 0.85 2.91
C ILE A 80 -1.95 1.14 2.62
N ALA A 81 -2.24 2.22 1.91
CA ALA A 81 -3.56 2.51 1.38
C ALA A 81 -3.55 2.36 -0.14
N ILE A 82 -4.56 1.69 -0.69
CA ILE A 82 -4.77 1.55 -2.13
C ILE A 82 -6.04 2.30 -2.52
N VAL A 83 -5.99 3.16 -3.53
CA VAL A 83 -7.17 3.86 -4.06
C VAL A 83 -7.53 3.27 -5.41
N ALA A 84 -8.79 2.87 -5.58
CA ALA A 84 -9.29 2.27 -6.82
C ALA A 84 -10.68 2.82 -7.16
N GLN A 85 -10.87 3.29 -8.40
CA GLN A 85 -12.14 3.85 -8.87
C GLN A 85 -12.92 2.95 -9.83
N SER A 86 -12.29 1.93 -10.40
CA SER A 86 -13.01 0.91 -11.17
C SER A 86 -13.35 -0.29 -10.28
N GLN A 87 -14.50 -0.91 -10.53
CA GLN A 87 -14.91 -2.11 -9.79
C GLN A 87 -13.93 -3.27 -9.99
N ALA A 88 -13.31 -3.37 -11.17
CA ALA A 88 -12.29 -4.38 -11.46
C ALA A 88 -11.06 -4.16 -10.58
N THR A 89 -10.50 -2.95 -10.59
CA THR A 89 -9.36 -2.56 -9.75
C THR A 89 -9.68 -2.75 -8.27
N TYR A 90 -10.86 -2.33 -7.81
CA TYR A 90 -11.26 -2.48 -6.42
C TYR A 90 -11.30 -3.96 -6.00
N ARG A 91 -11.92 -4.84 -6.80
CA ARG A 91 -11.99 -6.29 -6.50
C ARG A 91 -10.62 -6.95 -6.45
N VAL A 92 -9.74 -6.63 -7.41
CA VAL A 92 -8.37 -7.14 -7.46
C VAL A 92 -7.58 -6.64 -6.26
N SER A 93 -7.67 -5.36 -5.93
CA SER A 93 -7.03 -4.76 -4.75
C SER A 93 -7.54 -5.36 -3.44
N LYS A 94 -8.85 -5.64 -3.28
CA LYS A 94 -9.35 -6.35 -2.08
C LYS A 94 -8.82 -7.78 -1.99
N THR A 95 -8.66 -8.46 -3.13
CA THR A 95 -8.05 -9.79 -3.17
C THR A 95 -6.60 -9.74 -2.70
N PHE A 96 -5.83 -8.77 -3.22
CA PHE A 96 -4.48 -8.49 -2.74
C PHE A 96 -4.45 -8.18 -1.24
N MET A 97 -5.35 -7.32 -0.75
CA MET A 97 -5.45 -6.93 0.66
C MET A 97 -5.60 -8.16 1.56
N VAL A 98 -6.45 -9.13 1.20
CA VAL A 98 -6.62 -10.38 1.95
C VAL A 98 -5.32 -11.19 1.99
N LEU A 99 -4.66 -11.35 0.84
CA LEU A 99 -3.38 -12.07 0.73
C LEU A 99 -2.27 -11.38 1.54
N ALA A 100 -2.19 -10.06 1.47
CA ALA A 100 -1.20 -9.26 2.17
C ALA A 100 -1.41 -9.27 3.69
N ARG A 101 -2.66 -9.17 4.16
CA ARG A 101 -2.98 -9.28 5.60
C ARG A 101 -2.62 -10.66 6.16
N ALA A 102 -2.75 -11.73 5.39
CA ALA A 102 -2.28 -13.06 5.80
C ALA A 102 -0.75 -13.12 6.00
N LEU A 103 0.00 -12.18 5.43
CA LEU A 103 1.45 -12.02 5.62
C LEU A 103 1.80 -10.98 6.71
N GLY A 104 0.81 -10.45 7.44
CA GLY A 104 1.00 -9.43 8.48
C GLY A 104 1.17 -8.01 7.94
N ILE A 105 0.81 -7.75 6.68
CA ILE A 105 0.88 -6.42 6.06
C ILE A 105 -0.41 -5.66 6.40
N ASP A 106 -0.28 -4.48 7.01
CA ASP A 106 -1.41 -3.58 7.22
C ASP A 106 -1.72 -2.84 5.91
N VAL A 107 -2.80 -3.24 5.26
CA VAL A 107 -3.25 -2.65 4.00
C VAL A 107 -4.77 -2.54 3.98
N ASP A 108 -5.29 -1.46 3.41
CA ASP A 108 -6.70 -1.34 3.06
C ASP A 108 -6.91 -0.66 1.68
N VAL A 109 -8.13 -0.77 1.18
CA VAL A 109 -8.52 -0.35 -0.17
C VAL A 109 -9.73 0.56 -0.10
N PHE A 110 -9.59 1.73 -0.72
CA PHE A 110 -10.52 2.84 -0.66
C PHE A 110 -11.02 3.20 -2.06
N TRP A 111 -12.25 3.71 -2.12
CA TRP A 111 -12.79 4.32 -3.35
C TRP A 111 -12.32 5.75 -3.52
N GLU A 112 -12.27 6.48 -2.40
CA GLU A 112 -11.91 7.88 -2.36
C GLU A 112 -10.48 8.07 -1.85
N LEU A 113 -9.77 9.01 -2.48
CA LEU A 113 -8.41 9.36 -2.11
C LEU A 113 -8.34 9.95 -0.70
N GLU A 114 -9.30 10.78 -0.33
CA GLU A 114 -9.35 11.47 0.97
C GLU A 114 -9.49 10.48 2.15
N GLU A 115 -10.25 9.40 1.96
CA GLU A 115 -10.38 8.33 2.97
C GLU A 115 -9.06 7.58 3.15
N ALA A 116 -8.38 7.27 2.05
CA ALA A 116 -7.07 6.64 2.08
C ALA A 116 -6.04 7.51 2.80
N GLU A 117 -6.01 8.81 2.50
CA GLU A 117 -5.11 9.76 3.15
C GLU A 117 -5.40 9.89 4.65
N SER A 118 -6.68 9.90 5.04
CA SER A 118 -7.11 9.93 6.44
C SER A 118 -6.66 8.67 7.18
N PHE A 119 -6.84 7.48 6.61
CA PHE A 119 -6.36 6.20 7.15
C PHE A 119 -4.84 6.20 7.35
N LEU A 120 -4.08 6.80 6.42
CA LEU A 120 -2.64 6.94 6.56
C LEU A 120 -2.29 7.92 7.67
N ALA A 121 -3.00 9.04 7.80
CA ALA A 121 -2.76 10.08 8.79
C ALA A 121 -3.02 9.63 10.24
N GLU A 122 -4.00 8.76 10.47
CA GLU A 122 -4.39 8.28 11.81
C GLU A 122 -3.24 7.63 12.60
N GLU A 123 -2.21 7.07 11.96
CA GLU A 123 -1.04 6.51 12.65
C GLU A 123 -0.16 7.58 13.32
N ASN A 124 -0.24 8.84 12.87
CA ASN A 124 0.44 9.96 13.51
C ASN A 124 -0.35 10.54 14.70
N GLY A 125 -1.62 10.16 14.86
CA GLY A 125 -2.48 10.63 15.95
C GLY A 125 -2.56 9.57 17.05
N GLU A 126 -1.68 9.69 18.04
CA GLU A 126 -1.70 9.01 19.35
C GLU A 126 -2.14 7.54 19.36
N SER A 127 -1.23 6.66 19.80
CA SER A 127 -1.60 5.34 20.34
C SER A 127 -2.75 5.50 21.33
N ARG A 128 -3.99 5.23 20.89
CA ARG A 128 -5.11 4.94 21.77
C ARG A 128 -4.88 3.55 22.33
N THR A 129 -3.90 3.41 23.21
CA THR A 129 -3.92 2.36 24.23
C THR A 129 -5.17 2.60 25.05
N GLY A 130 -6.26 1.97 24.64
CA GLY A 130 -7.46 1.79 25.43
C GLY A 130 -7.19 0.82 26.58
N GLU A 131 -6.22 1.15 27.44
CA GLU A 131 -6.17 0.58 28.78
C GLU A 131 -7.20 1.33 29.63
N LYS A 132 -8.38 0.74 29.77
CA LYS A 132 -9.26 1.07 30.89
C LYS A 132 -8.58 0.54 32.16
N PRO A 133 -8.28 1.37 33.17
CA PRO A 133 -7.90 0.86 34.47
C PRO A 133 -9.11 0.15 35.08
N LEU A 134 -8.92 -1.07 35.58
CA LEU A 134 -9.93 -1.77 36.37
C LEU A 134 -10.15 -1.00 37.68
N PRO A 135 -11.40 -0.76 38.11
CA PRO A 135 -11.67 -0.13 39.39
C PRO A 135 -11.30 -1.08 40.55
N HIS A 136 -10.65 -0.51 41.56
CA HIS A 136 -10.32 -1.14 42.84
C HIS A 136 -11.57 -1.49 43.67
#